data_AF-A0A2N5SLP0-F1
#
_entry.id   AF-A0A2N5SLP0-F1
#
_cell.length_a   1.000
_cell.length_b   1.000
_cell.length_c   1.000
_cell.angle_alpha   90.00
_cell.angle_beta   90.00
_cell.angle_gamma   90.00
#
_symmetry.space_group_name_H-M   'P 1'
#
loop_
_entity.id
_entity.type
_entity.pdbx_description
1 polymer ?
#
loop_
_entity_poly.entity_id
_entity_poly.type
_entity_poly.pdbx_seq_one_letter_code
_entity_poly.pdbx_strand_id
1 'polypeptide(L)' 'MPSEQDLRQVQETEIEALRAIFCEDFEQIRTRSSAKTLATPFELRLKIRTEEVELQDRVRINLRTSAPLSHHSADFGP' A
#
# COMPACT_ATOMS: atom_id res chain seq x y z
N MET A 1 -8.58 12.50 17.97
CA MET A 1 -7.89 12.01 16.76
C MET A 1 -7.26 10.66 17.10
N PRO A 2 -7.31 9.66 16.21
CA PRO A 2 -6.67 8.36 16.43
C PRO A 2 -5.18 8.53 16.69
N SER A 3 -4.58 7.72 17.54
CA SER A 3 -3.14 7.76 17.78
C SER A 3 -2.36 7.21 16.58
N GLU A 4 -1.04 7.47 16.53
CA GLU A 4 -0.17 6.83 15.54
C GLU A 4 -0.21 5.29 15.62
N GLN A 5 -0.46 4.73 16.81
CA GLN A 5 -0.65 3.29 17.01
C GLN A 5 -1.95 2.80 16.38
N ASP A 6 -3.04 3.54 16.55
CA ASP A 6 -4.33 3.22 15.93
C ASP A 6 -4.23 3.27 14.40
N LEU A 7 -3.57 4.30 13.86
CA LEU A 7 -3.34 4.44 12.42
C LEU A 7 -2.47 3.30 11.87
N ARG A 8 -1.44 2.89 12.60
CA ARG A 8 -0.61 1.74 12.23
C ARG A 8 -1.42 0.45 12.20
N GLN A 9 -2.25 0.20 13.22
CA GLN A 9 -3.07 -1.00 13.28
C GLN A 9 -4.06 -1.06 12.11
N VAL A 10 -4.67 0.07 11.75
CA VAL A 10 -5.55 0.16 10.57
C VAL A 10 -4.80 -0.16 9.29
N GLN A 11 -3.62 0.43 9.09
CA GLN A 11 -2.78 0.17 7.90
C GLN A 11 -2.34 -1.29 7.82
N GLU A 12 -1.93 -1.90 8.94
CA GLU A 12 -1.55 -3.31 8.99
C GLU A 12 -2.71 -4.23 8.63
N THR A 13 -3.91 -3.93 9.15
CA THR A 13 -5.14 -4.67 8.83
C THR A 13 -5.48 -4.57 7.33
N GLU A 14 -5.37 -3.38 6.75
CA GLU A 14 -5.62 -3.16 5.32
C GLU A 14 -4.60 -3.91 4.45
N ILE A 15 -3.32 -3.88 4.83
CA ILE A 15 -2.26 -4.62 4.13
C ILE A 15 -2.52 -6.12 4.16
N GLU A 16 -2.97 -6.67 5.29
CA GLU A 16 -3.34 -8.08 5.40
C GLU A 16 -4.51 -8.44 4.48
N ALA A 17 -5.54 -7.60 4.44
CA ALA A 17 -6.67 -7.77 3.54
C ALA A 17 -6.24 -7.71 2.07
N LEU A 18 -5.43 -6.73 1.67
CA LEU A 18 -4.92 -6.60 0.30
C LEU A 18 -4.06 -7.80 -0.10
N ARG A 19 -3.21 -8.31 0.81
CA ARG A 19 -2.43 -9.52 0.57
C ARG A 19 -3.32 -10.73 0.31
N ALA A 20 -4.43 -10.87 1.05
CA ALA A 20 -5.37 -11.97 0.86
C ALA A 20 -6.19 -11.87 -0.43
N ILE A 21 -6.52 -10.64 -0.87
CA ILE A 21 -7.30 -10.40 -2.09
C ILE A 21 -6.45 -10.58 -3.35
N PHE A 22 -5.24 -10.00 -3.36
CA PHE A 22 -4.42 -9.93 -4.58
C PHE A 22 -3.38 -11.05 -4.68
N CYS A 23 -3.16 -11.84 -3.62
CA CYS A 23 -2.28 -13.01 -3.64
C CYS A 23 -0.92 -12.72 -4.32
N GLU A 24 -0.61 -13.37 -5.45
CA GLU A 24 0.62 -13.19 -6.22
C GLU A 24 0.79 -11.80 -6.89
N ASP A 25 -0.30 -11.04 -7.02
CA ASP A 25 -0.29 -9.68 -7.55
C ASP A 25 0.02 -8.62 -6.49
N PHE A 26 0.14 -9.01 -5.22
CA PHE A 26 0.54 -8.16 -4.11
C PHE A 26 2.04 -8.24 -3.83
N GLU A 27 2.71 -7.09 -3.74
CA GLU A 27 4.10 -6.98 -3.31
C GLU A 27 4.24 -5.90 -2.23
N GLN A 28 4.67 -6.28 -1.03
CA GLN A 28 5.03 -5.32 0.02
C GLN A 28 6.50 -4.93 -0.12
N ILE A 29 6.74 -3.65 -0.40
CA ILE A 29 8.08 -3.09 -0.53
C ILE A 29 8.55 -2.72 0.87
N ARG A 30 9.35 -3.60 1.49
CA ARG A 30 9.96 -3.30 2.78
C ARG A 30 11.09 -2.29 2.59
N THR A 31 10.83 -1.04 2.94
CA THR A 31 11.86 -0.05 3.19
C THR A 31 12.59 -0.43 4.49
N ARG A 32 13.80 -1.00 4.38
CA ARG A 32 14.68 -1.16 5.54
C ARG A 32 15.16 0.23 5.95
N SER A 33 14.48 0.88 6.90
CA SER A 33 15.06 2.03 7.58
C SER A 33 16.20 1.55 8.48
N SER A 34 17.43 1.96 8.19
CA SER A 34 18.60 1.71 9.04
C SER A 34 18.54 2.47 10.37
N ALA A 35 17.59 3.41 10.52
CA ALA A 35 17.39 4.20 11.72
C ALA A 35 16.23 3.63 12.55
N LYS A 36 16.52 3.22 13.78
CA LYS A 36 15.59 2.65 14.77
C LYS A 36 14.43 3.56 15.20
N THR A 37 14.22 4.71 14.55
CA THR A 37 13.48 5.84 15.15
C THR A 37 12.50 6.55 14.23
N LEU A 38 12.43 6.21 12.93
CA LEU A 38 11.43 6.80 12.04
C LEU A 38 10.39 5.75 11.68
N ALA A 39 9.13 6.09 11.97
CA ALA A 39 7.96 5.33 11.61
C ALA A 39 7.98 5.07 10.09
N THR A 40 8.50 3.91 9.69
CA THR A 40 8.73 3.64 8.28
C THR A 40 7.39 3.58 7.56
N PRO A 41 7.16 4.41 6.53
CA PRO A 41 5.94 4.35 5.75
C PRO A 41 5.82 2.98 5.08
N PHE A 42 4.64 2.38 5.14
CA PHE A 42 4.38 1.16 4.38
C PHE A 42 4.32 1.52 2.90
N GLU A 43 5.06 0.76 2.11
CA GLU A 43 5.02 0.86 0.66
C GLU A 43 4.58 -0.48 0.07
N LEU A 44 3.63 -0.43 -0.87
CA LEU A 44 3.09 -1.60 -1.53
C LEU A 44 2.94 -1.38 -3.03
N ARG A 45 2.94 -2.49 -3.77
CA ARG A 45 2.68 -2.55 -5.19
C ARG A 45 1.59 -3.58 -5.47
N LEU A 46 0.61 -3.18 -6.26
CA LEU A 46 -0.47 -4.03 -6.76
C LEU A 46 -0.37 -4.13 -8.28
N LYS A 47 -0.37 -5.35 -8.80
CA LYS A 47 -0.51 -5.61 -10.23
C LYS A 47 -2.00 -5.71 -10.57
N ILE A 48 -2.50 -4.73 -11.31
CA ILE A 48 -3.87 -4.74 -11.81
C ILE A 48 -3.83 -5.26 -13.25
N ARG A 49 -4.61 -6.32 -13.48
CA ARG A 49 -4.76 -7.00 -14.76
C ARG A 49 -6.22 -6.91 -15.19
N THR A 50 -6.44 -6.86 -16.49
CA THR A 50 -7.79 -6.93 -17.06
C THR A 50 -8.28 -8.38 -17.05
N GLU A 51 -9.59 -8.58 -16.98
CA GLU A 51 -10.19 -9.92 -16.97
C GLU A 51 -10.06 -10.61 -18.33
N GLU A 52 -10.04 -9.85 -19.43
CA GLU A 52 -9.82 -10.35 -20.78
C GLU A 52 -8.37 -10.84 -20.97
N VAL A 53 -8.18 -12.16 -20.97
CA VAL A 53 -6.87 -12.82 -21.05
C VAL A 53 -6.04 -12.32 -22.25
N GLU A 54 -6.67 -12.09 -23.40
CA GLU A 54 -6.00 -11.60 -24.62
C GLU A 54 -5.37 -10.21 -24.47
N LEU A 55 -5.86 -9.41 -23.52
CA LEU A 55 -5.41 -8.05 -23.28
C LEU A 55 -4.42 -7.95 -22.11
N GLN A 56 -4.22 -9.01 -21.33
CA GLN A 56 -3.37 -8.97 -20.14
C GLN A 56 -1.90 -8.65 -20.42
N ASP A 57 -1.39 -9.01 -21.61
CA ASP A 57 -0.03 -8.68 -22.05
C ASP A 57 0.08 -7.25 -22.60
N ARG A 58 -1.05 -6.60 -22.90
CA ARG A 58 -1.11 -5.26 -23.53
C ARG A 58 -1.43 -4.17 -22.53
N VAL A 59 -2.28 -4.47 -21.55
CA VAL A 59 -2.76 -3.51 -20.56
C VAL A 59 -2.42 -4.03 -19.18
N ARG A 60 -1.39 -3.42 -18.57
CA ARG A 60 -0.95 -3.74 -17.22
C ARG A 60 -0.70 -2.47 -16.45
N ILE A 61 -1.31 -2.36 -15.28
CA ILE A 61 -1.11 -1.22 -14.37
C ILE A 61 -0.41 -1.75 -13.12
N ASN A 62 0.72 -1.14 -12.77
CA ASN A 62 1.37 -1.36 -11.49
C ASN A 62 1.06 -0.16 -10.59
N LEU A 63 0.11 -0.34 -9.67
CA LEU A 63 -0.22 0.68 -8.69
C LEU A 63 0.81 0.62 -7.57
N ARG A 64 1.47 1.74 -7.26
CA ARG A 64 2.40 1.89 -6.15
C ARG A 64 1.82 2.91 -5.17
N THR A 65 1.67 2.51 -3.91
CA THR A 65 1.15 3.40 -2.86
C THR A 65 2.06 3.37 -1.64
N SER A 66 2.16 4.53 -1.00
CA SER A 66 2.87 4.71 0.26
C SER A 66 1.93 5.35 1.27
N ALA A 67 1.81 4.76 2.46
CA ALA A 67 1.01 5.29 3.53
C ALA A 67 1.94 5.90 4.61
N PRO A 68 2.16 7.23 4.60
CA PRO A 68 2.89 7.87 5.69
C PRO A 68 2.08 7.79 6.98
N LEU A 69 2.76 7.55 8.09
CA LEU A 69 2.19 7.66 9.43
C LEU A 69 2.21 9.14 9.83
N SER A 70 1.38 9.95 9.17
CA SER A 70 1.22 11.36 9.50
C SER A 70 -0.25 11.73 9.49
N HIS A 71 -0.67 12.52 10.48
CA HIS A 71 -2.00 13.11 10.60
C HIS A 71 -2.38 14.08 9.47
N HIS A 72 -1.49 14.36 8.53
CA HIS A 72 -1.84 15.08 7.34
C HIS A 72 -2.64 14.13 6.44
N SER A 73 -3.97 14.16 6.62
CA SER A 73 -4.87 14.02 5.47
C SER A 73 -4.20 14.75 4.33
N ALA A 74 -3.84 14.03 3.26
CA ALA A 74 -3.50 14.70 2.03
C ALA A 74 -4.73 15.55 1.71
N ASP A 75 -4.61 16.87 1.88
CA ASP A 75 -5.60 17.83 1.44
C ASP A 75 -5.71 17.63 -0.08
N PHE A 76 -6.63 16.77 -0.50
CA PHE A 76 -7.20 16.88 -1.83
C PHE A 76 -8.03 18.16 -1.77
N GLY A 77 -7.38 19.28 -2.12
CA GLY A 77 -8.04 20.55 -2.33
C GLY A 77 -9.15 20.41 -3.38
N PRO A 78 -10.12 21.35 -3.37
CA PRO A 78 -11.25 21.31 -4.31
C PRO A 78 -10.82 21.30 -5.77
#